data_AF-A0ABD1FAY3-F1
#
_entry.id   AF-A0ABD1FAY3-F1
#
_cell.length_a   1.000
_cell.length_b   1.000
_cell.length_c   1.000
_cell.angle_alpha   90.00
_cell.angle_beta   90.00
_cell.angle_gamma   90.00
#
_symmetry.space_group_name_H-M   'P 1'
#
loop_
_entity.id
_entity.type
_entity.pdbx_description
1 polymer ?
#
loop_
_entity_poly.entity_id
_entity_poly.type
_entity_poly.pdbx_seq_one_letter_code
_entity_poly.pdbx_strand_id
1 'polypeptide(L)'
;MCLWYISKPDALNIIAEAFRVLPSTVMRVINSFLYVIKCLKQKYIFWPKTEEEYQEVANGFNRYPGTIGAVDGCHINIKVPVNQHDSYADRYLLHSINLMAICNAKRSLLTFLWVFLGPPMIRGYFPIRFS
;
A
#
# COMPACT_ATOMS: atom_id res chain seq x y z
N MET A 1 -9.47 -16.02 9.04
CA MET A 1 -8.65 -15.31 10.05
C MET A 1 -7.80 -14.21 9.43
N CYS A 2 -6.78 -14.51 8.61
CA CYS A 2 -5.86 -13.47 8.11
C CYS A 2 -6.51 -12.43 7.18
N LEU A 3 -7.36 -12.87 6.24
CA LEU A 3 -8.11 -11.94 5.39
C LEU A 3 -9.00 -11.01 6.22
N TRP A 4 -9.70 -11.55 7.23
CA TRP A 4 -10.49 -10.73 8.16
C TRP A 4 -9.61 -9.68 8.83
N TYR A 5 -8.48 -10.09 9.42
CA TYR A 5 -7.55 -9.18 10.11
C TYR A 5 -7.04 -8.03 9.21
N ILE A 6 -6.82 -8.28 7.92
CA ILE A 6 -6.32 -7.26 6.99
C ILE A 6 -7.45 -6.40 6.42
N SER A 7 -8.62 -6.99 6.20
CA SER A 7 -9.78 -6.29 5.64
C SER A 7 -10.50 -5.42 6.68
N LYS A 8 -10.47 -5.80 7.96
CA LYS A 8 -11.13 -5.09 9.05
C LYS A 8 -10.19 -4.94 10.24
N PRO A 9 -10.04 -3.72 10.79
CA PRO A 9 -9.22 -3.47 11.97
C PRO A 9 -9.94 -3.92 13.26
N ASP A 10 -10.39 -5.17 13.31
CA ASP A 10 -11.04 -5.74 14.49
C ASP A 10 -10.01 -6.28 15.49
N ALA A 11 -10.38 -6.29 16.76
CA ALA A 11 -9.53 -6.81 17.82
C ALA A 11 -9.34 -8.34 17.70
N LEU A 12 -8.15 -8.83 18.08
CA LEU A 12 -7.78 -10.24 17.91
C LEU A 12 -8.70 -11.21 18.66
N ASN A 13 -9.27 -10.77 19.79
CA ASN A 13 -10.25 -11.54 20.57
C ASN A 13 -11.54 -11.78 19.78
N ILE A 14 -12.02 -10.80 19.02
CA ILE A 14 -13.22 -10.92 18.18
C ILE A 14 -12.98 -11.96 17.08
N ILE A 15 -11.81 -11.88 16.44
CA ILE A 15 -11.40 -12.87 15.43
C ILE A 15 -11.26 -14.26 16.08
N ALA A 16 -10.65 -14.34 17.26
CA ALA A 16 -10.48 -15.60 17.99
C ALA A 16 -11.82 -16.27 18.32
N GLU A 17 -12.79 -15.49 18.80
CA GLU A 17 -14.14 -15.93 19.10
C GLU A 17 -14.88 -16.42 17.84
N ALA A 18 -14.85 -15.64 16.76
CA ALA A 18 -15.50 -15.98 15.50
C ALA A 18 -14.99 -17.29 14.90
N PHE A 19 -13.71 -17.58 15.08
CA PHE A 19 -13.08 -18.82 14.59
C PHE A 19 -12.94 -19.90 15.67
N ARG A 20 -13.47 -19.70 16.88
CA ARG A 20 -13.41 -20.61 18.04
C ARG A 20 -12.00 -21.12 18.36
N VAL A 21 -11.02 -20.22 18.34
CA VAL A 21 -9.62 -20.50 18.67
C VAL A 21 -9.12 -19.56 19.76
N LEU A 22 -7.99 -19.88 20.37
CA LEU A 22 -7.31 -18.98 21.30
C LEU A 22 -6.70 -17.78 20.55
N PRO A 23 -6.68 -16.56 21.13
CA PRO A 23 -6.03 -15.39 20.52
C PRO A 23 -4.56 -15.62 20.15
N SER A 24 -3.84 -16.45 20.91
CA SER A 24 -2.46 -16.86 20.60
C SER A 24 -2.34 -17.61 19.27
N THR A 25 -3.35 -18.43 18.94
CA THR A 25 -3.40 -19.14 17.66
C THR A 25 -3.67 -18.18 16.51
N VAL A 26 -4.57 -17.22 16.70
CA VAL A 26 -4.85 -16.17 15.70
C VAL A 26 -3.57 -15.37 15.41
N MET A 27 -2.87 -14.92 16.45
CA MET A 27 -1.61 -14.17 16.30
C MET A 27 -0.55 -14.99 15.54
N ARG A 28 -0.37 -16.26 15.90
CA ARG A 28 0.58 -17.16 15.21
C ARG A 28 0.26 -17.29 13.73
N VAL A 29 -1.01 -17.55 13.39
CA VAL A 29 -1.47 -17.71 12.01
C VAL A 29 -1.31 -16.41 11.20
N ILE A 30 -1.65 -15.26 11.78
CA ILE A 30 -1.44 -13.95 11.16
C ILE A 30 0.06 -13.72 10.88
N ASN A 31 0.92 -13.95 11.86
CA ASN A 31 2.37 -13.74 11.70
C ASN A 31 2.96 -14.64 10.61
N SER A 32 2.57 -15.91 10.55
CA SER A 32 2.97 -16.81 9.46
C SER A 32 2.48 -16.32 8.11
N PHE A 33 1.23 -15.85 8.02
CA PHE A 33 0.68 -15.32 6.77
C PHE A 33 1.38 -14.04 6.31
N LEU A 34 1.63 -13.10 7.22
CA LEU A 34 2.38 -11.87 6.93
C LEU A 34 3.81 -12.18 6.48
N TYR A 35 4.45 -13.21 7.04
CA TYR A 35 5.75 -13.67 6.59
C TYR A 35 5.70 -14.17 5.14
N VAL A 36 4.71 -14.98 4.77
CA VAL A 36 4.54 -15.43 3.37
C VAL A 36 4.31 -14.25 2.43
N ILE A 37 3.44 -13.30 2.80
CA ILE A 37 3.23 -12.07 2.00
C ILE A 37 4.55 -11.31 1.83
N LYS A 38 5.34 -11.16 2.90
CA LYS A 38 6.64 -10.49 2.85
C LYS A 38 7.60 -11.18 1.88
N CYS A 39 7.60 -12.51 1.82
CA CYS A 39 8.41 -13.27 0.86
C CYS A 39 7.88 -13.11 -0.58
N LEU A 40 6.55 -13.12 -0.76
CA LEU A 40 5.92 -12.96 -2.08
C LEU A 40 6.01 -11.54 -2.62
N LYS A 41 6.22 -10.54 -1.76
CA LYS A 41 6.36 -9.12 -2.14
C LYS A 41 7.34 -8.97 -3.30
N GLN A 42 8.51 -9.58 -3.24
CA GLN A 42 9.54 -9.40 -4.27
C GLN A 42 9.13 -9.97 -5.64
N LYS A 43 8.24 -10.97 -5.66
CA LYS A 43 7.74 -11.58 -6.90
C LYS A 43 6.67 -10.73 -7.56
N TYR A 44 5.83 -10.06 -6.77
CA TYR A 44 4.65 -9.36 -7.28
C TYR A 44 4.76 -7.84 -7.24
N ILE A 45 5.72 -7.30 -6.50
CA ILE A 45 5.96 -5.86 -6.27
C ILE A 45 7.39 -5.55 -6.69
N PHE A 46 7.56 -5.15 -7.94
CA PHE A 46 8.85 -4.83 -8.53
C PHE A 46 8.73 -3.74 -9.59
N TRP A 47 9.71 -2.83 -9.59
CA TRP A 47 9.83 -1.82 -10.63
C TRP A 47 10.59 -2.41 -11.84
N PRO A 48 10.14 -2.17 -13.08
CA PRO A 48 10.91 -2.54 -14.27
C PRO A 48 12.28 -1.87 -14.25
N LYS A 49 13.33 -2.62 -14.55
CA LYS A 49 14.72 -2.16 -14.49
C LYS A 49 15.38 -2.11 -15.85
N THR A 50 14.96 -2.98 -16.78
CA THR A 50 15.53 -3.02 -18.13
C THR A 50 14.60 -2.37 -19.14
N GLU A 51 15.17 -1.86 -20.24
CA GLU A 51 14.40 -1.25 -21.32
C GLU A 51 13.37 -2.24 -21.89
N GLU A 52 13.72 -3.52 -21.99
CA GLU A 52 12.80 -4.57 -22.44
C GLU A 52 11.60 -4.71 -21.50
N GLU A 53 11.81 -4.68 -20.19
CA GLU A 53 10.73 -4.72 -19.19
C GLU A 53 9.84 -3.47 -19.28
N TYR A 54 10.41 -2.28 -19.51
CA TYR A 54 9.63 -1.06 -19.72
C TYR A 54 8.78 -1.15 -20.99
N GLN A 55 9.36 -1.60 -22.09
CA GLN A 55 8.64 -1.78 -23.35
C GLN A 55 7.53 -2.83 -23.20
N GLU A 56 7.78 -3.92 -22.48
CA GLU A 56 6.77 -4.95 -22.20
C GLU A 56 5.59 -4.39 -21.38
N VAL A 57 5.87 -3.58 -20.35
CA VAL A 57 4.83 -2.93 -19.55
C VAL A 57 4.06 -1.91 -20.41
N ALA A 58 4.76 -1.08 -21.19
CA ALA A 58 4.15 -0.06 -22.05
C ALA A 58 3.26 -0.66 -23.13
N ASN A 59 3.69 -1.75 -23.76
CA ASN A 59 2.91 -2.50 -24.74
C ASN A 59 1.65 -3.13 -24.14
N GLY A 60 1.61 -3.36 -22.83
CA GLY A 60 0.39 -3.82 -22.17
C GLY A 60 -0.72 -2.75 -22.18
N PHE A 61 -0.37 -1.47 -22.23
CA PHE A 61 -1.32 -0.35 -22.26
C PHE A 61 -1.67 0.06 -23.70
N ASN A 62 -2.26 -0.86 -24.49
CA ASN A 62 -2.60 -0.66 -25.91
C ASN A 62 -3.32 0.65 -26.26
N ARG A 63 -4.11 1.22 -25.33
CA ARG A 63 -4.87 2.46 -25.53
C ARG A 63 -4.12 3.73 -25.10
N TYR A 64 -2.99 3.58 -24.41
CA TYR A 64 -2.19 4.68 -23.85
C TYR A 64 -0.69 4.41 -24.05
N PRO A 65 -0.16 4.61 -25.28
CA PRO A 65 1.24 4.33 -25.60
C PRO A 65 2.22 5.07 -24.68
N GLY A 66 3.29 4.40 -24.26
CA GLY A 66 4.28 4.94 -23.33
C GLY A 66 3.85 4.95 -21.86
N THR A 67 2.67 4.41 -21.52
CA THR A 67 2.21 4.31 -20.14
C THR A 67 2.86 3.14 -19.43
N ILE A 68 3.60 3.41 -18.36
CA ILE A 68 4.28 2.38 -17.57
C ILE A 68 3.49 1.94 -16.34
N GLY A 69 2.27 2.43 -16.13
CA GLY A 69 1.42 2.02 -15.03
C GLY A 69 0.21 2.94 -14.80
N ALA A 70 -0.82 2.40 -14.17
CA ALA A 70 -1.93 3.18 -13.63
C ALA A 70 -1.68 3.44 -12.14
N VAL A 71 -1.83 4.69 -11.71
CA VAL A 71 -1.60 5.12 -10.33
C VAL A 71 -2.93 5.33 -9.63
N ASP A 72 -3.06 4.80 -8.42
CA ASP A 72 -4.16 5.11 -7.50
C ASP A 72 -3.63 5.25 -6.06
N GLY A 73 -4.37 5.92 -5.19
CA GLY A 73 -3.96 6.11 -3.81
C GLY A 73 -5.11 6.28 -2.83
N CYS A 74 -4.86 5.90 -1.57
CA CYS A 74 -5.80 6.06 -0.48
C CYS A 74 -5.13 6.59 0.78
N HIS A 75 -5.93 7.16 1.68
CA HIS A 75 -5.47 7.61 2.99
C HIS A 75 -5.62 6.47 4.00
N ILE A 76 -4.54 6.15 4.71
CA ILE A 76 -4.57 5.23 5.85
C ILE A 76 -4.47 6.05 7.12
N ASN A 77 -5.52 5.98 7.95
CA ASN A 77 -5.51 6.63 9.25
C ASN A 77 -4.46 5.99 10.15
N ILE A 78 -3.66 6.82 10.80
CA ILE A 78 -2.62 6.37 11.72
C ILE A 78 -2.74 7.06 13.08
N LYS A 79 -2.29 6.36 14.12
CA LYS A 79 -2.06 6.99 15.42
C LYS A 79 -0.67 7.63 15.39
N VAL A 80 -0.62 8.94 15.46
CA VAL A 80 0.62 9.71 15.42
C VAL A 80 1.08 9.98 16.85
N PRO A 81 2.38 9.84 17.17
CA PRO A 81 2.88 10.26 18.47
C PRO A 81 2.72 11.77 18.65
N VAL A 82 2.39 12.21 19.87
CA VAL A 82 1.99 13.59 20.20
C VAL A 82 2.97 14.65 19.68
N ASN A 83 4.26 14.31 19.62
CA ASN A 83 5.35 15.19 19.16
C ASN A 83 5.49 15.33 17.63
N GLN A 84 4.67 14.64 16.84
CA GLN A 84 4.72 14.67 15.36
C GLN A 84 3.35 14.93 14.72
N HIS A 85 2.33 15.29 15.51
CA HIS A 85 0.94 15.46 15.07
C HIS A 85 0.80 16.33 13.80
N ASP A 86 1.47 17.49 13.78
CA ASP A 86 1.37 18.44 12.66
C ASP A 86 1.92 17.90 11.34
N SER A 87 2.82 16.92 11.39
CA SER A 87 3.45 16.34 10.19
C SER A 87 2.56 15.33 9.45
N TYR A 88 1.45 14.93 10.06
CA TYR A 88 0.53 13.90 9.53
C TYR A 88 -0.91 14.38 9.47
N ALA A 89 -1.16 15.65 9.80
CA ALA A 89 -2.47 16.27 9.69
C ALA A 89 -2.85 16.42 8.22
N ASP A 90 -3.97 15.83 7.84
CA ASP A 90 -4.58 16.00 6.54
C ASP A 90 -5.41 17.30 6.48
N ARG A 91 -6.02 17.56 5.31
CA ARG A 91 -6.90 18.72 5.08
C ARG A 91 -8.15 18.76 5.98
N TYR A 92 -8.44 17.68 6.69
CA TYR A 92 -9.56 17.52 7.63
C TYR A 92 -9.08 17.48 9.09
N LEU A 93 -7.79 17.79 9.36
CA LEU A 93 -7.15 17.71 10.67
C LEU A 93 -7.14 16.29 11.27
N LEU A 94 -7.30 15.27 10.42
CA LEU A 94 -7.14 13.87 10.79
C LEU A 94 -5.72 13.41 10.47
N HIS A 95 -5.26 12.40 11.19
CA HIS A 95 -3.91 11.89 11.03
C HIS A 95 -3.89 10.72 10.06
N SER A 96 -3.33 10.91 8.88
CA SER A 96 -3.27 9.86 7.85
C SER A 96 -1.96 9.87 7.07
N ILE A 97 -1.64 8.72 6.48
CA ILE A 97 -0.56 8.56 5.51
C ILE A 97 -1.16 8.28 4.13
N ASN A 98 -0.55 8.85 3.09
CA ASN A 98 -0.91 8.53 1.73
C ASN A 98 -0.28 7.20 1.32
N LEU A 99 -1.11 6.21 0.99
CA LEU A 99 -0.70 4.99 0.34
C LEU A 99 -0.97 5.12 -1.16
N MET A 100 0.09 5.17 -1.96
CA MET A 100 -0.01 5.14 -3.42
C MET A 100 0.49 3.79 -3.97
N ALA A 101 -0.20 3.29 -4.99
CA ALA A 101 0.15 2.06 -5.69
C ALA A 101 0.14 2.29 -7.21
N ILE A 102 1.08 1.65 -7.91
CA ILE A 102 1.17 1.66 -9.36
C ILE A 102 0.94 0.23 -9.85
N CYS A 103 0.04 0.05 -10.82
CA CYS A 103 -0.32 -1.26 -11.39
C CYS A 103 0.04 -1.32 -12.88
N ASN A 104 0.60 -2.44 -13.37
CA ASN A 104 0.78 -2.65 -14.80
C ASN A 104 -0.49 -3.19 -15.46
N ALA A 105 -0.50 -3.16 -16.79
CA ALA A 105 -1.58 -3.73 -17.59
C ALA A 105 -1.78 -5.25 -17.40
N LYS A 106 -0.75 -5.98 -16.95
CA LYS A 106 -0.82 -7.41 -16.62
C LYS A 106 -1.38 -7.70 -15.22
N ARG A 107 -1.85 -6.69 -14.49
CA ARG A 107 -2.35 -6.77 -13.11
C ARG A 107 -1.30 -7.22 -12.08
N SER A 108 -0.01 -7.20 -12.43
CA SER A 108 1.06 -7.25 -11.44
C SER A 108 1.23 -5.84 -10.87
N LEU A 109 1.26 -5.75 -9.54
CA LEU A 109 1.39 -4.48 -8.83
C LEU A 109 2.84 -4.00 -9.01
N LEU A 110 3.08 -3.00 -9.85
CA LEU A 110 4.43 -2.55 -10.15
C LEU A 110 5.13 -1.99 -8.93
N THR A 111 4.46 -1.27 -8.05
CA THR A 111 5.08 -0.79 -6.81
C THR A 111 4.03 -0.40 -5.79
N PHE A 112 4.31 -0.72 -4.54
CA PHE A 112 3.82 0.05 -3.39
C PHE A 112 4.97 0.88 -2.84
N LEU A 113 4.62 2.08 -2.37
CA LEU A 113 5.36 2.94 -1.46
C LEU A 113 6.14 4.09 -2.12
N TRP A 114 5.41 5.14 -2.50
CA TRP A 114 5.79 6.46 -1.99
C TRP A 114 4.95 6.70 -0.73
N VAL A 115 5.54 6.51 0.45
CA VAL A 115 5.05 7.15 1.67
C VAL A 115 5.65 8.56 1.62
N PHE A 116 4.92 9.50 1.03
CA PHE A 116 5.32 10.89 1.12
C PHE A 116 5.02 11.37 2.53
N LEU A 117 6.07 11.48 3.35
CA LEU A 117 6.09 12.26 4.59
C LEU A 117 6.21 13.74 4.20
N GLY A 118 5.18 14.26 3.52
CA GLY A 118 5.17 15.61 2.99
C GLY A 118 4.74 16.66 4.00
N PRO A 119 5.28 17.89 3.94
CA PRO A 119 4.79 19.01 4.75
C PRO A 119 3.31 19.32 4.45
N PRO A 120 2.61 20.02 5.38
CA PRO A 120 1.16 20.22 5.35
C PRO A 120 0.65 20.72 4.01
N MET A 121 -0.44 20.10 3.55
CA MET A 121 -1.02 20.29 2.23
C MET A 121 -1.75 21.64 2.14
N ILE A 122 -1.03 22.75 2.01
CA ILE A 122 -1.59 24.02 1.51
C ILE A 122 -1.42 24.03 -0.01
N ARG A 123 -2.52 23.75 -0.72
CA ARG A 123 -2.76 23.98 -2.16
C ARG A 123 -1.52 23.96 -3.08
N GLY A 124 -1.36 22.90 -3.86
CA GLY A 124 -0.47 22.94 -5.02
C GLY A 124 -0.43 21.62 -5.78
N TYR A 125 -0.81 21.66 -7.05
CA TYR A 125 -0.52 20.60 -8.00
C TYR A 125 0.98 20.34 -8.03
N PHE A 126 1.41 19.10 -7.82
CA PHE A 126 2.81 18.71 -8.00
C PHE A 126 3.00 18.08 -9.40
N PRO A 127 3.87 18.63 -10.25
CA PRO A 127 4.29 17.98 -11.48
C PRO A 127 5.21 16.80 -11.14
N ILE A 128 4.85 15.60 -11.62
CA ILE A 128 5.67 14.40 -11.48
C ILE A 128 6.85 14.52 -12.46
N ARG A 129 8.06 14.75 -11.95
CA ARG A 129 9.31 14.57 -12.70
C ARG A 129 9.95 13.26 -12.26
N PHE A 130 10.05 12.31 -13.19
CA PHE A 130 10.91 11.13 -13.04
C PHE A 130 12.36 11.59 -13.31
N SER A 131 13.23 11.46 -12.31
CA SER A 131 14.68 11.60 -12.44
C SER A 131 15.34 10.23 -12.45
#